data_AF-A0A418RCD7-F1
#
_entry.id   AF-A0A418RCD7-F1
#
_cell.length_a   1.000
_cell.length_b   1.000
_cell.length_c   1.000
_cell.angle_alpha   90.00
_cell.angle_beta   90.00
_cell.angle_gamma   90.00
#
_symmetry.space_group_name_H-M   'P 1'
#
loop_
_entity.id
_entity.type
_entity.pdbx_description
1 polymer ?
#
loop_
_entity_poly.entity_id
_entity_poly.type
_entity_poly.pdbx_seq_one_letter_code
_entity_poly.pdbx_strand_id
1 'polypeptide(L)'
;MQRMTDDWYRLLRASHYLGYHTRPAMSYDFDQARDFSLVTSNAKEVKDAQDLLKRGTGMEAAIWVIEGLHGSTGTEYYLREVFHPTSIAPAHPGDAPGARKKFDWRLNGAGQRFSRDVRLDHHPWFPAFLEDNGNFGFGLRFLRDQDVKDEFLKLARPYFVADR
;
A
#
# COMPACT_ATOMS: atom_id res chain seq x y z
N MET A 1 -22.55 -5.95 -16.11
CA MET A 1 -21.31 -5.15 -16.26
C MET A 1 -21.32 -4.00 -15.24
N GLN A 2 -21.44 -4.33 -13.94
CA GLN A 2 -21.84 -3.37 -12.89
C GLN A 2 -20.98 -3.48 -11.61
N ARG A 3 -20.00 -4.40 -11.56
CA ARG A 3 -19.15 -4.63 -10.38
C ARG A 3 -17.95 -3.67 -10.27
N MET A 4 -17.38 -3.21 -11.40
CA MET A 4 -16.13 -2.43 -11.39
C MET A 4 -16.29 -1.00 -10.85
N THR A 5 -17.42 -0.34 -11.13
CA THR A 5 -17.72 0.99 -10.55
C THR A 5 -17.97 0.94 -9.05
N ASP A 6 -18.55 -0.16 -8.57
CA ASP A 6 -18.87 -0.34 -7.16
C ASP A 6 -17.60 -0.55 -6.33
N ASP A 7 -16.63 -1.32 -6.84
CA ASP A 7 -15.35 -1.53 -6.16
C ASP A 7 -14.53 -0.23 -6.10
N TRP A 8 -14.58 0.59 -7.15
CA TRP A 8 -13.99 1.93 -7.14
C TRP A 8 -14.63 2.87 -6.10
N TYR A 9 -15.96 2.88 -6.06
CA TYR A 9 -16.70 3.69 -5.10
C TYR A 9 -16.52 3.21 -3.66
N ARG A 10 -16.25 1.91 -3.47
CA ARG A 10 -15.89 1.35 -2.17
C ARG A 10 -14.49 1.77 -1.75
N LEU A 11 -13.51 1.77 -2.66
CA LEU A 11 -12.16 2.30 -2.41
C LEU A 11 -12.23 3.73 -1.88
N LEU A 12 -13.01 4.62 -2.52
CA LEU A 12 -13.17 6.01 -2.08
C LEU A 12 -13.66 6.18 -0.64
N ARG A 13 -14.40 5.21 -0.10
CA ARG A 13 -14.95 5.24 1.27
C ARG A 13 -14.10 4.46 2.28
N ALA A 14 -13.02 3.83 1.82
CA ALA A 14 -12.14 3.02 2.64
C ALA A 14 -11.18 3.90 3.48
N SER A 15 -10.63 3.31 4.52
CA SER A 15 -9.44 3.83 5.20
C SER A 15 -8.20 3.56 4.35
N HIS A 16 -7.45 4.59 4.00
CA HIS A 16 -6.26 4.43 3.14
C HIS A 16 -4.99 4.36 3.98
N TYR A 17 -4.13 3.39 3.70
CA TYR A 17 -2.82 3.25 4.30
C TYR A 17 -1.74 3.17 3.23
N LEU A 18 -0.55 3.64 3.57
CA LEU A 18 0.65 3.54 2.76
C LEU A 18 1.53 2.42 3.30
N GLY A 19 1.88 1.46 2.44
CA GLY A 19 3.03 0.58 2.58
C GLY A 19 4.17 1.12 1.74
N TYR A 20 5.38 1.15 2.29
CA TYR A 20 6.55 1.61 1.55
C TYR A 20 7.68 0.61 1.60
N HIS A 21 8.36 0.44 0.47
CA HIS A 21 9.46 -0.49 0.33
C HIS A 21 10.64 0.14 -0.44
N THR A 22 11.73 0.45 0.26
CA THR A 22 13.04 0.69 -0.36
C THR A 22 14.10 -0.23 0.21
N ARG A 23 14.80 -0.99 -0.62
CA ARG A 23 15.86 -1.91 -0.18
C ARG A 23 16.83 -1.32 0.85
N PRO A 24 17.34 -0.07 0.75
CA PRO A 24 18.21 0.51 1.78
C PRO A 24 17.54 0.69 3.15
N ALA A 25 16.29 1.15 3.22
CA ALA A 25 15.55 1.28 4.48
C ALA A 25 15.10 -0.09 5.03
N MET A 26 14.89 -1.03 4.11
CA MET A 26 14.23 -2.32 4.36
C MET A 26 15.20 -3.45 4.68
N SER A 27 16.43 -3.40 4.16
CA SER A 27 17.39 -4.50 4.13
C SER A 27 16.91 -5.76 3.39
N TYR A 28 15.88 -5.67 2.54
CA TYR A 28 15.41 -6.76 1.65
C TYR A 28 14.75 -6.22 0.37
N ASP A 29 14.55 -7.07 -0.64
CA ASP A 29 13.97 -6.72 -1.95
C ASP A 29 12.45 -6.93 -1.98
N PHE A 30 11.71 -6.13 -2.76
CA PHE A 30 10.24 -6.15 -2.79
C PHE A 30 9.67 -7.53 -3.15
N ASP A 31 10.32 -8.23 -4.10
CA ASP A 31 9.96 -9.59 -4.54
C ASP A 31 10.11 -10.66 -3.43
N GLN A 32 10.68 -10.32 -2.27
CA GLN A 32 10.74 -11.19 -1.10
C GLN A 32 9.54 -11.03 -0.15
N ALA A 33 8.76 -9.95 -0.28
CA ALA A 33 7.45 -9.85 0.37
C ALA A 33 6.46 -10.72 -0.41
N ARG A 34 5.62 -11.49 0.29
CA ARG A 34 4.59 -12.30 -0.39
C ARG A 34 3.56 -11.36 -1.01
N ASP A 35 3.14 -11.69 -2.22
CA ASP A 35 2.10 -10.98 -2.96
C ASP A 35 0.92 -10.54 -2.09
N PHE A 36 0.61 -9.23 -2.09
CA PHE A 36 -0.46 -8.61 -1.29
C PHE A 36 -0.39 -8.90 0.22
N SER A 37 0.83 -9.02 0.75
CA SER A 37 1.07 -9.12 2.18
C SER A 37 1.95 -7.97 2.68
N LEU A 38 1.62 -7.47 3.87
CA LEU A 38 2.38 -6.42 4.53
C LEU A 38 2.45 -6.69 6.02
N VAL A 39 3.60 -6.43 6.64
CA VAL A 39 3.77 -6.57 8.10
C VAL A 39 3.79 -5.20 8.81
N THR A 40 3.30 -5.14 10.04
CA THR A 40 3.29 -3.89 10.83
C THR A 40 3.46 -4.19 12.31
N SER A 41 3.97 -3.21 13.05
CA SER A 41 4.02 -3.22 14.52
C SER A 41 3.00 -2.26 15.15
N ASN A 42 2.19 -1.56 14.33
CA ASN A 42 1.27 -0.55 14.84
C ASN A 42 -0.08 -1.19 15.20
N ALA A 43 -0.30 -1.37 16.50
CA ALA A 43 -1.52 -1.97 17.03
C ALA A 43 -2.80 -1.18 16.68
N LYS A 44 -2.71 0.14 16.47
CA LYS A 44 -3.88 0.96 16.10
C LYS A 44 -4.35 0.65 14.69
N GLU A 45 -3.44 0.55 13.73
CA GLU A 45 -3.74 0.24 12.33
C GLU A 45 -4.32 -1.16 12.19
N VAL A 46 -3.80 -2.09 13.00
CA VAL A 46 -4.31 -3.46 13.09
C VAL A 46 -5.71 -3.48 13.69
N LYS A 47 -5.95 -2.72 14.76
CA LYS A 47 -7.29 -2.61 15.35
C LYS A 47 -8.29 -2.04 14.36
N ASP A 48 -7.92 -0.99 13.64
CA ASP A 48 -8.76 -0.39 12.60
C ASP A 48 -9.06 -1.45 11.52
N ALA A 49 -8.06 -2.13 10.97
CA ALA A 49 -8.27 -3.20 9.99
C ALA A 49 -9.10 -4.38 10.53
N GLN A 50 -8.94 -4.76 11.82
CA GLN A 50 -9.73 -5.80 12.48
C GLN A 50 -11.19 -5.41 12.64
N ASP A 51 -11.46 -4.17 13.04
CA ASP A 51 -12.82 -3.67 13.22
C ASP A 51 -13.57 -3.61 11.88
N LEU A 52 -12.85 -3.31 10.80
CA LEU A 52 -13.37 -3.32 9.44
C LEU A 52 -13.65 -4.75 8.93
N LEU A 53 -12.74 -5.71 9.18
CA LEU A 53 -12.97 -7.12 8.86
C LEU A 53 -14.18 -7.72 9.60
N LYS A 54 -14.44 -7.31 10.85
CA LYS A 54 -15.57 -7.79 11.66
C LYS A 54 -16.93 -7.27 11.19
N ARG A 55 -16.98 -6.08 10.58
CA ARG A 55 -18.22 -5.42 10.15
C ARG A 55 -18.79 -6.00 8.86
N GLY A 56 -18.01 -6.84 8.16
CA GLY A 56 -18.46 -7.74 7.10
C GLY A 56 -19.41 -7.11 6.09
N THR A 57 -18.89 -6.41 5.08
CA THR A 57 -19.55 -6.19 3.76
C THR A 57 -18.72 -5.39 2.74
N GLY A 58 -17.39 -5.25 2.89
CA GLY A 58 -16.65 -4.54 1.84
C GLY A 58 -15.16 -4.33 2.01
N MET A 59 -14.62 -3.67 0.99
CA MET A 59 -13.27 -3.14 0.86
C MET A 59 -13.08 -1.89 1.72
N GLU A 60 -13.12 -2.04 3.05
CA GLU A 60 -13.14 -0.87 3.95
C GLU A 60 -11.74 -0.34 4.34
N ALA A 61 -10.66 -1.01 3.94
CA ALA A 61 -9.30 -0.48 4.05
C ALA A 61 -8.49 -0.73 2.77
N ALA A 62 -7.91 0.31 2.17
CA ALA A 62 -7.03 0.21 1.00
C ALA A 62 -5.57 0.42 1.42
N ILE A 63 -4.68 -0.52 1.08
CA ILE A 63 -3.25 -0.42 1.34
C ILE A 63 -2.54 -0.18 0.01
N TRP A 64 -1.99 1.02 -0.15
CA TRP A 64 -1.21 1.45 -1.32
C TRP A 64 0.25 1.16 -1.08
N VAL A 65 0.89 0.41 -1.97
CA VAL A 65 2.27 -0.01 -1.81
C VAL A 65 3.16 0.73 -2.80
N ILE A 66 4.13 1.47 -2.28
CA ILE A 66 5.10 2.26 -3.03
C ILE A 66 6.47 1.58 -2.92
N GLU A 67 7.10 1.30 -4.05
CA GLU A 67 8.47 0.81 -4.12
C GLU A 67 9.41 1.94 -4.55
N GLY A 68 10.46 2.17 -3.77
CA GLY A 68 11.56 3.03 -4.19
C GLY A 68 12.73 2.19 -4.72
N LEU A 69 13.17 2.50 -5.94
CA LEU A 69 14.28 1.86 -6.63
C LEU A 69 15.43 2.84 -6.77
N HIS A 70 16.67 2.37 -6.67
CA HIS A 70 17.83 3.22 -6.92
C HIS A 70 18.00 3.43 -8.43
N GLY A 71 17.80 4.66 -8.89
CA GLY A 71 18.02 5.09 -10.27
C GLY A 71 19.35 5.81 -10.46
N SER A 72 19.61 6.27 -11.68
CA SER A 72 20.87 6.92 -12.08
C SER A 72 21.06 8.31 -11.47
N THR A 73 19.98 9.02 -11.15
CA THR A 73 20.00 10.39 -10.61
C THR A 73 19.39 10.52 -9.21
N GLY A 74 18.96 9.41 -8.60
CA GLY A 74 18.26 9.40 -7.32
C GLY A 74 17.35 8.19 -7.15
N THR A 75 16.58 8.16 -6.05
CA THR A 75 15.55 7.14 -5.84
C THR A 75 14.35 7.44 -6.75
N GLU A 76 13.92 6.45 -7.51
CA GLU A 76 12.69 6.49 -8.32
C GLU A 76 11.57 5.79 -7.57
N TYR A 77 10.35 6.33 -7.62
CA TYR A 77 9.25 5.86 -6.79
C TYR A 77 8.14 5.32 -7.67
N TYR A 78 7.72 4.09 -7.43
CA TYR A 78 6.71 3.41 -8.24
C TYR A 78 5.56 2.93 -7.36
N LEU A 79 4.33 3.15 -7.82
CA LEU A 79 3.18 2.47 -7.24
C LEU A 79 3.18 1.01 -7.72
N ARG A 80 3.19 0.06 -6.80
CA ARG A 80 3.33 -1.37 -7.12
C ARG A 80 2.05 -2.16 -7.00
N GLU A 81 1.28 -1.90 -5.96
CA GLU A 81 0.00 -2.54 -5.78
C GLU A 81 -0.91 -1.73 -4.86
N VAL A 82 -2.20 -2.00 -4.98
CA VAL A 82 -3.20 -1.64 -3.98
C VAL A 82 -3.95 -2.90 -3.59
N PHE A 83 -4.15 -3.12 -2.31
CA PHE A 83 -4.91 -4.27 -1.85
C PHE A 83 -5.77 -3.97 -0.63
N HIS A 84 -6.77 -4.82 -0.45
CA HIS A 84 -7.62 -4.83 0.73
C HIS A 84 -7.20 -5.97 1.65
N PRO A 85 -6.99 -5.72 2.96
CA PRO A 85 -6.68 -6.79 3.89
C PRO A 85 -7.90 -7.73 3.99
N THR A 86 -7.67 -9.02 3.80
CA THR A 86 -8.66 -10.10 3.92
C THR A 86 -8.44 -10.92 5.19
N SER A 87 -7.22 -10.89 5.73
CA SER A 87 -6.87 -11.57 6.98
C SER A 87 -5.75 -10.84 7.72
N ILE A 88 -5.75 -11.00 9.04
CA ILE A 88 -4.70 -10.50 9.93
C ILE A 88 -4.21 -11.67 10.78
N ALA A 89 -2.90 -11.84 10.84
CA ALA A 89 -2.24 -12.88 11.63
C ALA A 89 -1.02 -12.30 12.37
N PRO A 90 -0.48 -12.98 13.39
CA PRO A 90 0.84 -12.66 13.91
C PRO A 90 1.91 -12.75 12.80
N ALA A 91 2.88 -11.84 12.80
CA ALA A 91 4.01 -11.92 11.87
C ALA A 91 5.04 -12.96 12.30
N HIS A 92 5.66 -13.61 11.32
CA HIS A 92 6.78 -14.54 11.50
C HIS A 92 8.06 -13.98 10.87
N PRO A 93 9.26 -14.44 11.30
CA PRO A 93 10.53 -13.98 10.73
C PRO A 93 10.63 -14.13 9.20
N GLY A 94 9.95 -15.13 8.63
CA GLY A 94 9.92 -15.37 7.18
C GLY A 94 8.96 -14.49 6.38
N ASP A 95 8.16 -13.64 7.04
CA ASP A 95 7.22 -12.73 6.35
C ASP A 95 7.90 -11.42 5.89
N ALA A 96 9.05 -11.09 6.48
CA ALA A 96 9.93 -10.01 6.03
C ALA A 96 11.40 -10.45 6.18
N PRO A 97 11.87 -11.38 5.33
CA PRO A 97 13.24 -11.89 5.39
C PRO A 97 14.24 -10.74 5.32
N GLY A 98 15.25 -10.71 6.19
CA GLY A 98 16.28 -9.66 6.18
C GLY A 98 15.89 -8.34 6.87
N ALA A 99 14.64 -8.18 7.33
CA ALA A 99 14.24 -7.02 8.11
C ALA A 99 15.00 -6.95 9.45
N ARG A 100 15.52 -5.76 9.79
CA ARG A 100 16.20 -5.52 11.07
C ARG A 100 15.24 -5.31 12.25
N LYS A 101 13.97 -5.00 11.96
CA LYS A 101 12.93 -4.71 12.94
C LYS A 101 12.00 -5.92 13.08
N LYS A 102 11.55 -6.19 14.31
CA LYS A 102 10.50 -7.18 14.58
C LYS A 102 9.13 -6.59 14.26
N PHE A 103 8.33 -7.34 13.54
CA PHE A 103 6.92 -7.03 13.28
C PHE A 103 6.02 -7.91 14.14
N ASP A 104 4.88 -7.37 14.50
CA ASP A 104 3.93 -8.07 15.37
C ASP A 104 2.79 -8.69 14.56
N TRP A 105 2.46 -8.07 13.42
CA TRP A 105 1.29 -8.42 12.62
C TRP A 105 1.61 -8.52 11.15
N ARG A 106 0.94 -9.45 10.47
CA ARG A 106 0.88 -9.62 9.02
C ARG A 106 -0.56 -9.43 8.56
N LEU A 107 -0.73 -8.55 7.57
CA LEU A 107 -1.96 -8.37 6.83
C LEU A 107 -1.79 -9.07 5.49
N ASN A 108 -2.66 -10.01 5.14
CA ASN A 108 -2.75 -10.54 3.78
C ASN A 108 -4.00 -9.97 3.13
N GLY A 109 -3.98 -9.85 1.82
CA GLY A 109 -5.09 -9.28 1.09
C GLY A 109 -5.29 -9.83 -0.32
N ALA A 110 -6.27 -9.21 -0.97
CA ALA A 110 -6.50 -9.34 -2.40
C ALA A 110 -6.54 -7.94 -3.01
N GLY A 111 -5.99 -7.79 -4.20
CA GLY A 111 -5.78 -6.47 -4.78
C GLY A 111 -5.39 -6.50 -6.24
N GLN A 112 -4.92 -5.35 -6.70
CA GLN A 112 -4.45 -5.11 -8.05
C GLN A 112 -2.98 -4.75 -8.00
N ARG A 113 -2.19 -5.40 -8.85
CA ARG A 113 -0.82 -4.96 -9.12
C ARG A 113 -0.82 -3.92 -10.21
N PHE A 114 0.08 -2.98 -10.05
CA PHE A 114 0.49 -2.04 -11.07
C PHE A 114 1.82 -2.55 -11.63
N SER A 115 1.96 -2.50 -12.95
CA SER A 115 3.27 -2.65 -13.60
C SER A 115 4.23 -1.57 -13.10
N ARG A 116 5.52 -1.64 -13.46
CA ARG A 116 6.49 -0.56 -13.14
C ARG A 116 6.24 0.73 -13.94
N ASP A 117 5.05 0.90 -14.50
CA ASP A 117 4.70 2.03 -15.36
C ASP A 117 4.14 3.22 -14.56
N VAL A 118 3.70 2.98 -13.32
CA VAL A 118 3.13 4.04 -12.47
C VAL A 118 4.24 4.68 -11.62
N ARG A 119 5.03 5.54 -12.25
CA ARG A 119 6.09 6.32 -11.58
C ARG A 119 5.49 7.55 -10.88
N LEU A 120 5.74 7.69 -9.58
CA LEU A 120 5.14 8.69 -8.70
C LEU A 120 5.97 9.97 -8.60
N ASP A 121 7.30 9.89 -8.66
CA ASP A 121 8.21 11.04 -8.47
C ASP A 121 8.18 12.07 -9.60
N HIS A 122 7.42 11.82 -10.67
CA HIS A 122 7.16 12.79 -11.74
C HIS A 122 5.90 13.63 -11.48
N HIS A 123 5.09 13.27 -10.49
CA HIS A 123 3.88 14.00 -10.18
C HIS A 123 4.15 15.22 -9.29
N PRO A 124 3.55 16.40 -9.58
CA PRO A 124 3.82 17.64 -8.83
C PRO A 124 3.51 17.56 -7.33
N TRP A 125 2.57 16.70 -6.92
CA TRP A 125 2.20 16.51 -5.52
C TRP A 125 3.20 15.64 -4.75
N PHE A 126 3.98 14.81 -5.45
CA PHE A 126 4.77 13.76 -4.83
C PHE A 126 5.91 14.27 -3.93
N PRO A 127 6.66 15.33 -4.29
CA PRO A 127 7.72 15.84 -3.42
C PRO A 127 7.22 16.28 -2.03
N ALA A 128 6.11 17.02 -1.97
CA ALA A 128 5.51 17.46 -0.72
C ALA A 128 4.96 16.26 0.08
N PHE A 129 4.29 15.33 -0.61
CA PHE A 129 3.88 14.06 -0.02
C PHE A 129 5.05 13.28 0.57
N LEU A 130 6.18 13.22 -0.13
CA LEU A 130 7.39 12.53 0.32
C LEU A 130 7.96 13.18 1.60
N GLU A 131 8.03 14.51 1.62
CA GLU A 131 8.49 15.31 2.75
C GLU A 131 7.62 15.09 4.00
N ASP A 132 6.30 15.22 3.86
CA ASP A 132 5.33 15.05 4.96
C ASP A 132 5.36 13.65 5.57
N ASN A 133 5.71 12.66 4.75
CA ASN A 133 5.73 11.28 5.17
C ASN A 133 7.11 10.79 5.67
N GLY A 134 8.15 11.63 5.57
CA GLY A 134 9.51 11.40 6.08
C GLY A 134 10.23 10.23 5.40
N ASN A 135 11.50 9.96 5.74
CA ASN A 135 12.21 8.76 5.25
C ASN A 135 11.43 7.50 5.67
N PHE A 136 10.66 6.99 4.72
CA PHE A 136 9.65 5.96 4.89
C PHE A 136 10.25 4.65 5.41
N GLY A 137 9.97 4.34 6.67
CA GLY A 137 10.23 3.03 7.25
C GLY A 137 9.04 2.09 7.02
N PHE A 138 9.30 0.79 6.95
CA PHE A 138 8.27 -0.22 6.81
C PHE A 138 7.18 -0.12 7.89
N GLY A 139 5.94 -0.25 7.45
CA GLY A 139 4.74 -0.19 8.28
C GLY A 139 3.57 0.29 7.43
N LEU A 140 2.38 0.32 8.02
CA LEU A 140 1.29 1.10 7.45
C LEU A 140 1.44 2.53 7.97
N ARG A 141 1.09 3.51 7.13
CA ARG A 141 0.84 4.88 7.59
C ARG A 141 -0.51 5.31 7.08
N PHE A 142 -1.39 5.73 7.99
CA PHE A 142 -2.70 6.21 7.61
C PHE A 142 -2.60 7.47 6.75
N LEU A 143 -3.07 7.38 5.51
CA LEU A 143 -3.11 8.48 4.56
C LEU A 143 -4.34 9.34 4.88
N ARG A 144 -4.11 10.52 5.47
CA ARG A 144 -5.21 11.42 5.88
C ARG A 144 -5.62 12.37 4.78
N ASP A 145 -4.63 12.86 4.03
CA ASP A 145 -4.78 13.82 2.96
C ASP A 145 -5.74 13.30 1.88
N GLN A 146 -6.80 14.05 1.58
CA GLN A 146 -7.81 13.61 0.61
C GLN A 146 -7.36 13.83 -0.83
N ASP A 147 -6.62 14.90 -1.12
CA ASP A 147 -6.16 15.21 -2.46
C ASP A 147 -5.15 14.16 -2.94
N VAL A 148 -4.26 13.71 -2.03
CA VAL A 148 -3.32 12.62 -2.33
C VAL A 148 -4.06 11.30 -2.56
N LYS A 149 -5.13 11.00 -1.79
CA LYS A 149 -5.95 9.78 -2.05
C LYS A 149 -6.58 9.84 -3.43
N ASP A 150 -7.14 10.98 -3.79
CA ASP A 150 -7.83 11.18 -5.07
C ASP A 150 -6.84 11.04 -6.24
N GLU A 151 -5.60 11.49 -6.08
CA GLU A 151 -4.52 11.27 -7.06
C GLU A 151 -4.11 9.79 -7.18
N PHE A 152 -3.91 9.06 -6.07
CA PHE A 152 -3.65 7.60 -6.12
C PHE A 152 -4.78 6.84 -6.82
N LEU A 153 -6.01 7.23 -6.53
CA LEU A 153 -7.19 6.68 -7.19
C LEU A 153 -7.16 7.02 -8.69
N LYS A 154 -6.95 8.28 -9.07
CA LYS A 154 -6.85 8.64 -10.49
C LYS A 154 -5.79 7.82 -11.24
N LEU A 155 -4.64 7.54 -10.61
CA LEU A 155 -3.57 6.69 -11.16
C LEU A 155 -3.97 5.22 -11.30
N ALA A 156 -4.70 4.68 -10.33
CA ALA A 156 -5.11 3.28 -10.34
C ALA A 156 -6.31 3.01 -11.24
N ARG A 157 -7.13 4.03 -11.55
CA ARG A 157 -8.37 3.90 -12.33
C ARG A 157 -8.22 3.05 -13.61
N PRO A 158 -7.19 3.22 -14.48
CA PRO A 158 -7.06 2.43 -15.71
C PRO A 158 -6.90 0.92 -15.47
N TYR A 159 -6.42 0.52 -14.29
CA TYR A 159 -6.20 -0.89 -13.94
C TYR A 159 -7.46 -1.57 -13.40
N PHE A 160 -8.49 -0.80 -13.05
CA PHE A 160 -9.80 -1.29 -12.59
C PHE A 160 -10.92 -1.04 -13.61
N VAL A 161 -10.71 -0.11 -14.54
CA VAL A 161 -11.59 0.17 -15.66
C VAL A 161 -10.93 -0.45 -16.88
N ALA A 162 -11.19 -1.73 -17.12
CA ALA A 162 -10.77 -2.36 -18.37
C ALA A 162 -11.43 -1.62 -19.54
N ASP A 163 -10.65 -0.82 -20.28
CA ASP A 163 -10.98 -0.58 -21.68
C ASP A 163 -10.80 -1.92 -22.40
N ARG A 164 -11.93 -2.42 -22.90
CA ARG A 164 -11.96 -3.52 -23.86
C ARG A 164 -11.37 -3.08 -25.19
#